data_AF-A0A7S0LL52-F1
#
_entry.id   AF-A0A7S0LL52-F1
#
_cell.length_a   1.000
_cell.length_b   1.000
_cell.length_c   1.000
_cell.angle_alpha   90.00
_cell.angle_beta   90.00
_cell.angle_gamma   90.00
#
_symmetry.space_group_name_H-M   'P 1'
#
loop_
_entity.id
_entity.type
_entity.pdbx_description
1 polymer ?
#
loop_
_entity_poly.entity_id
_entity_poly.type
_entity_poly.pdbx_seq_one_letter_code
_entity_poly.pdbx_strand_id
1 'polypeptide(L)'
;PPPAADGEALLQFEVGVTELQMQLEASLMRLARATRQRCVVIYGRGVLDVAAYLPRNQWPALAATTGEVRRPLDWYNLILHLVTAADGAEGSYASSDAAESVDEALRLDRVMHEVQSAHPNYVRIDNSTGFDEKLRRATELVVTRLAELEAQRG
;
A
#
# COMPACT_ATOMS: atom_id res chain seq x y z
N PRO A 1 -5.10 26.18 10.47
CA PRO A 1 -5.11 25.71 9.07
C PRO A 1 -3.88 26.22 8.31
N PRO A 2 -3.11 25.34 7.63
CA PRO A 2 -2.07 25.83 6.73
C PRO A 2 -2.72 26.65 5.60
N PRO A 3 -2.01 27.63 5.01
CA PRO A 3 -2.59 28.56 4.05
C PRO A 3 -2.95 27.84 2.74
N ALA A 4 -4.00 28.31 2.08
CA ALA A 4 -4.55 27.74 0.84
C ALA A 4 -3.58 27.69 -0.38
N ALA A 5 -2.32 28.09 -0.23
CA ALA A 5 -1.26 27.92 -1.22
C ALA A 5 -0.69 26.48 -1.27
N ASP A 6 -1.05 25.63 -0.31
CA ASP A 6 -0.44 24.29 -0.10
C ASP A 6 -1.17 23.14 -0.81
N GLY A 7 -2.45 23.32 -1.14
CA GLY A 7 -3.29 22.24 -1.66
C GLY A 7 -2.97 21.83 -3.10
N GLU A 8 -2.70 22.81 -3.98
CA GLU A 8 -2.36 22.52 -5.38
C GLU A 8 -0.96 21.91 -5.48
N ALA A 9 0.01 22.44 -4.73
CA ALA A 9 1.37 21.91 -4.70
C ALA A 9 1.39 20.46 -4.17
N LEU A 10 0.64 20.17 -3.11
CA LEU A 10 0.45 18.81 -2.60
C LEU A 10 -0.20 17.90 -3.65
N LEU A 11 -1.27 18.36 -4.31
CA LEU A 11 -1.91 17.58 -5.37
C LEU A 11 -0.92 17.25 -6.50
N GLN A 12 -0.15 18.22 -6.99
CA GLN A 12 0.84 18.00 -8.04
C GLN A 12 1.96 17.04 -7.59
N PHE A 13 2.39 17.16 -6.33
CA PHE A 13 3.36 16.24 -5.76
C PHE A 13 2.82 14.81 -5.73
N GLU A 14 1.62 14.60 -5.20
CA GLU A 14 0.99 13.28 -5.12
C GLU A 14 0.63 12.70 -6.50
N VAL A 15 0.27 13.54 -7.47
CA VAL A 15 0.15 13.13 -8.89
C VAL A 15 1.47 12.56 -9.37
N GLY A 16 2.59 13.27 -9.19
CA GLY A 16 3.91 12.81 -9.63
C GLY A 16 4.37 11.52 -8.94
N VAL A 17 4.14 11.39 -7.63
CA VAL A 17 4.42 10.16 -6.87
C VAL A 17 3.59 9.00 -7.40
N THR A 18 2.30 9.24 -7.64
CA THR A 18 1.38 8.23 -8.18
C THR A 18 1.81 7.76 -9.56
N GLU A 19 2.10 8.69 -10.48
CA GLU A 19 2.58 8.35 -11.83
C GLU A 19 3.87 7.54 -11.81
N LEU A 20 4.82 7.91 -10.94
CA LEU A 20 6.05 7.16 -10.75
C LEU A 20 5.78 5.73 -10.27
N GLN A 21 4.92 5.57 -9.26
CA GLN A 21 4.49 4.26 -8.77
C GLN A 21 3.84 3.46 -9.91
N MET A 22 2.96 4.10 -10.69
CA MET A 22 2.27 3.44 -11.79
C MET A 22 3.25 2.90 -12.84
N GLN A 23 4.25 3.71 -13.20
CA GLN A 23 5.27 3.35 -14.16
C GLN A 23 6.23 2.28 -13.65
N LEU A 24 6.57 2.33 -12.36
CA LEU A 24 7.38 1.31 -11.69
C LEU A 24 6.66 -0.04 -11.72
N GLU A 25 5.39 -0.07 -11.35
CA GLU A 25 4.57 -1.29 -11.38
C GLU A 25 4.49 -1.90 -12.78
N ALA A 26 4.17 -1.07 -13.78
CA ALA A 26 4.09 -1.50 -15.17
C ALA A 26 5.42 -2.05 -15.69
N SER A 27 6.52 -1.39 -15.34
CA SER A 27 7.88 -1.80 -15.74
C SER A 27 8.28 -3.13 -15.13
N LEU A 28 8.04 -3.32 -13.82
CA LEU A 28 8.32 -4.57 -13.11
C LEU A 28 7.48 -5.72 -13.65
N MET A 29 6.19 -5.50 -13.92
CA MET A 29 5.34 -6.54 -14.53
C MET A 29 5.79 -6.92 -15.94
N ARG A 30 6.22 -5.94 -16.75
CA ARG A 30 6.77 -6.21 -18.08
C ARG A 30 8.05 -7.06 -17.99
N LEU A 31 8.95 -6.73 -17.06
CA LEU A 31 10.18 -7.50 -16.83
C LEU A 31 9.86 -8.91 -16.34
N ALA A 32 8.97 -9.05 -15.35
CA ALA A 32 8.53 -10.35 -14.84
C ALA A 32 7.99 -11.25 -15.96
N ARG A 33 7.13 -10.71 -16.85
CA ARG A 33 6.61 -11.42 -18.02
C ARG A 33 7.69 -11.81 -19.02
N ALA A 34 8.74 -11.01 -19.17
CA ALA A 34 9.84 -11.28 -20.08
C ALA A 34 10.76 -12.43 -19.60
N THR A 35 10.84 -12.68 -18.29
CA THR A 35 11.72 -13.73 -17.73
C THR A 35 11.34 -15.15 -18.16
N ARG A 36 10.07 -15.40 -18.55
CA ARG A 36 9.51 -16.74 -18.80
C ARG A 36 9.68 -17.73 -17.63
N GLN A 37 9.91 -17.23 -16.42
CA GLN A 37 9.99 -18.01 -15.19
C GLN A 37 8.80 -17.66 -14.29
N ARG A 38 8.54 -18.53 -13.29
CA ARG A 38 7.64 -18.18 -12.19
C ARG A 38 8.26 -16.99 -11.44
N CYS A 39 7.52 -15.89 -11.39
CA CYS A 39 7.99 -14.63 -10.82
C CYS A 39 6.92 -14.06 -9.90
N VAL A 40 7.34 -13.61 -8.73
CA VAL A 40 6.52 -12.85 -7.78
C VAL A 40 7.05 -11.43 -7.78
N VAL A 41 6.17 -10.45 -7.96
CA VAL A 41 6.52 -9.03 -7.88
C VAL A 41 5.93 -8.50 -6.58
N ILE A 42 6.79 -7.92 -5.73
CA ILE A 42 6.41 -7.31 -4.46
C ILE A 42 6.62 -5.81 -4.59
N TYR A 43 5.58 -5.04 -4.28
CA TYR A 43 5.64 -3.59 -4.25
C TYR A 43 5.76 -3.10 -2.82
N GLY A 44 6.81 -2.33 -2.53
CA GLY A 44 6.92 -1.58 -1.29
C GLY A 44 6.11 -0.31 -1.42
N ARG A 45 4.84 -0.37 -1.01
CA ARG A 45 3.74 0.60 -1.26
C ARG A 45 3.03 0.43 -2.60
N GLY A 46 1.75 0.78 -2.60
CA GLY A 46 0.86 0.67 -3.77
C GLY A 46 0.29 2.01 -4.19
N VAL A 47 -0.37 2.03 -5.34
CA VAL A 47 -1.04 3.21 -5.91
C VAL A 47 -2.10 3.76 -4.95
N LEU A 48 -2.78 2.90 -4.19
CA LEU A 48 -3.79 3.32 -3.21
C LEU A 48 -3.22 4.07 -2.00
N ASP A 49 -1.89 4.09 -1.81
CA ASP A 49 -1.29 4.66 -0.61
C ASP A 49 -1.35 6.20 -0.60
N VAL A 50 -1.55 6.82 -1.76
CA VAL A 50 -1.81 8.26 -1.92
C VAL A 50 -2.98 8.74 -1.05
N ALA A 51 -3.93 7.86 -0.75
CA ALA A 51 -5.07 8.17 0.10
C ALA A 51 -4.70 8.62 1.52
N ALA A 52 -3.53 8.22 2.03
CA ALA A 52 -3.06 8.61 3.37
C ALA A 52 -2.58 10.07 3.42
N TYR A 53 -2.07 10.55 2.28
CA TYR A 53 -1.32 11.79 2.13
C TYR A 53 -2.10 12.89 1.43
N LEU A 54 -3.10 12.53 0.61
CA LEU A 54 -3.95 13.46 -0.10
C LEU A 54 -5.35 13.57 0.54
N PRO A 55 -5.84 14.77 0.85
CA PRO A 55 -7.21 14.97 1.32
C PRO A 55 -8.27 14.41 0.36
N ARG A 56 -9.31 13.76 0.91
CA ARG A 56 -10.38 13.08 0.13
C ARG A 56 -11.06 13.98 -0.91
N ASN A 57 -11.16 15.28 -0.67
CA ASN A 57 -11.76 16.23 -1.62
C ASN A 57 -10.91 16.47 -2.88
N GLN A 58 -9.61 16.11 -2.86
CA GLN A 58 -8.70 16.23 -4.00
C GLN A 58 -8.56 14.93 -4.80
N TRP A 59 -9.06 13.80 -4.30
CA TRP A 59 -8.99 12.50 -4.99
C TRP A 59 -9.62 12.51 -6.39
N PRO A 60 -10.75 13.19 -6.65
CA PRO A 60 -11.28 13.28 -8.01
C PRO A 60 -10.32 13.95 -9.00
N ALA A 61 -9.55 14.95 -8.54
CA ALA A 61 -8.58 15.66 -9.38
C ALA A 61 -7.34 14.79 -9.63
N LEU A 62 -6.83 14.10 -8.60
CA LEU A 62 -5.76 13.11 -8.73
C LEU A 62 -6.17 12.04 -9.76
N ALA A 63 -7.32 11.41 -9.56
CA ALA A 63 -7.82 10.35 -10.43
C ALA A 63 -8.05 10.80 -11.88
N ALA A 64 -8.54 12.02 -12.09
CA ALA A 64 -8.71 12.59 -13.42
C ALA A 64 -7.38 12.76 -14.15
N THR A 65 -6.30 13.02 -13.40
CA THR A 65 -4.96 13.29 -13.94
C THR A 65 -4.19 12.00 -14.18
N THR A 66 -4.12 11.13 -13.17
CA THR A 66 -3.33 9.89 -13.20
C THR A 66 -4.04 8.74 -13.89
N GLY A 67 -5.36 8.82 -14.02
CA GLY A 67 -6.19 7.74 -14.54
C GLY A 67 -6.40 6.59 -13.55
N GLU A 68 -6.10 6.79 -12.25
CA GLU A 68 -6.25 5.77 -11.19
C GLU A 68 -7.64 5.12 -11.15
N VAL A 69 -8.71 5.88 -11.42
CA VAL A 69 -10.09 5.36 -11.48
C VAL A 69 -10.27 4.23 -12.49
N ARG A 70 -9.34 4.09 -13.45
CA ARG A 70 -9.38 3.03 -14.46
C ARG A 70 -8.70 1.74 -14.02
N ARG A 71 -7.98 1.72 -12.88
CA ARG A 71 -7.41 0.46 -12.37
C ARG A 71 -8.49 -0.37 -11.70
N PRO A 72 -8.62 -1.65 -12.08
CA PRO A 72 -9.48 -2.57 -11.35
C PRO A 72 -9.08 -2.67 -9.88
N LEU A 73 -10.08 -2.83 -9.00
CA LEU A 73 -9.84 -3.06 -7.57
C LEU A 73 -9.05 -4.34 -7.31
N ASP A 74 -9.01 -5.30 -8.25
CA ASP A 74 -8.26 -6.56 -8.17
C ASP A 74 -6.91 -6.50 -8.89
N TRP A 75 -6.38 -5.29 -9.12
CA TRP A 75 -5.06 -5.09 -9.73
C TRP A 75 -3.93 -5.83 -9.00
N TYR A 76 -4.03 -5.94 -7.67
CA TYR A 76 -3.12 -6.71 -6.85
C TYR A 76 -3.69 -8.11 -6.59
N ASN A 77 -2.84 -9.13 -6.64
CA ASN A 77 -3.29 -10.48 -6.27
C ASN A 77 -3.52 -10.63 -4.76
N LEU A 78 -2.87 -9.78 -3.96
CA LEU A 78 -2.88 -9.74 -2.50
C LEU A 78 -2.45 -8.34 -2.04
N ILE A 79 -3.14 -7.78 -1.05
CA ILE A 79 -2.63 -6.61 -0.30
C ILE A 79 -2.36 -7.08 1.13
N LEU A 80 -1.11 -6.94 1.57
CA LEU A 80 -0.72 -7.17 2.95
C LEU A 80 -0.50 -5.83 3.65
N HIS A 81 -1.37 -5.54 4.61
CA HIS A 81 -1.26 -4.37 5.46
C HIS A 81 -0.59 -4.78 6.77
N LEU A 82 0.68 -4.42 6.93
CA LEU A 82 1.41 -4.60 8.17
C LEU A 82 1.13 -3.41 9.07
N VAL A 83 0.35 -3.61 10.14
CA VAL A 83 -0.09 -2.53 11.03
C VAL A 83 1.12 -1.82 11.63
N THR A 84 1.12 -0.49 11.66
CA THR A 84 2.21 0.31 12.23
C THR A 84 2.55 -0.15 13.66
N ALA A 85 3.82 -0.14 14.06
CA ALA A 85 4.20 -0.46 15.44
C ALA A 85 3.59 0.52 16.45
N ALA A 86 3.17 1.71 16.02
CA ALA A 86 2.43 2.65 16.85
C ALA A 86 1.08 2.09 17.37
N ASP A 87 0.53 1.04 16.76
CA ASP A 87 -0.68 0.34 17.20
C ASP A 87 -0.32 -1.01 17.84
N GLY A 88 -0.21 -1.05 19.18
CA GLY A 88 0.00 -2.28 19.94
C GLY A 88 1.46 -2.79 20.03
N ALA A 89 2.43 -2.01 19.57
CA ALA A 89 3.87 -2.25 19.78
C ALA A 89 4.64 -0.93 20.01
N GLU A 90 4.07 -0.02 20.81
CA GLU A 90 4.52 1.36 20.98
C GLU A 90 5.96 1.45 21.48
N GLY A 91 6.41 0.48 22.28
CA GLY A 91 7.81 0.39 22.72
C GLY A 91 8.79 0.23 21.56
N SER A 92 8.43 -0.57 20.55
CA SER A 92 9.22 -0.72 19.33
C SER A 92 9.16 0.54 18.47
N TYR A 93 7.99 1.18 18.38
CA TYR A 93 7.82 2.42 17.64
C TYR A 93 8.64 3.58 18.23
N ALA A 94 8.61 3.75 19.55
CA ALA A 94 9.38 4.78 20.27
C ALA A 94 10.91 4.60 20.14
N SER A 95 11.36 3.38 19.88
CA SER A 95 12.78 3.06 19.64
C SER A 95 13.23 3.20 18.18
N SER A 96 12.31 3.56 17.28
CA SER A 96 12.60 3.70 15.84
C SER A 96 12.96 5.14 15.46
N ASP A 97 13.67 5.32 14.35
CA ASP A 97 13.95 6.63 13.74
C ASP A 97 12.76 7.17 12.93
N ALA A 98 11.52 6.85 13.33
CA ALA A 98 10.32 7.29 12.62
C ALA A 98 10.20 8.83 12.63
N ALA A 99 10.03 9.41 11.44
CA ALA A 99 9.89 10.85 11.29
C ALA A 99 8.51 11.38 11.72
N GLU A 100 7.51 10.49 11.80
CA GLU A 100 6.12 10.81 12.11
C GLU A 100 5.79 10.54 13.59
N SER A 101 4.88 11.34 14.16
CA SER A 101 4.41 11.11 15.53
C SER A 101 3.59 9.82 15.61
N VAL A 102 3.42 9.29 16.83
CA VAL A 102 2.55 8.12 17.08
C VAL A 102 1.13 8.37 16.54
N ASP A 103 0.55 9.54 16.85
CA ASP A 103 -0.80 9.89 16.39
C ASP A 103 -0.89 9.96 14.86
N GLU A 104 0.16 10.45 14.20
CA GLU A 104 0.19 10.54 12.74
C GLU A 104 0.32 9.15 12.11
N ALA A 105 1.21 8.29 12.62
CA ALA A 105 1.30 6.90 12.17
C ALA A 105 -0.03 6.15 12.32
N LEU A 106 -0.71 6.32 13.47
CA LEU A 106 -2.02 5.74 13.71
C LEU A 106 -3.09 6.28 12.74
N ARG A 107 -3.04 7.59 12.43
CA ARG A 107 -3.95 8.21 11.46
C ARG A 107 -3.74 7.63 10.06
N LEU A 108 -2.49 7.55 9.60
CA LEU A 108 -2.14 7.00 8.29
C LEU A 108 -2.55 5.53 8.19
N ASP A 109 -2.25 4.70 9.20
CA ASP A 109 -2.64 3.29 9.26
C ASP A 109 -4.15 3.10 9.10
N ARG A 110 -4.94 3.90 9.82
CA ARG A 110 -6.41 3.88 9.72
C ARG A 110 -6.90 4.24 8.33
N VAL A 111 -6.38 5.31 7.72
CA VAL A 111 -6.80 5.73 6.37
C VAL A 111 -6.42 4.66 5.34
N MET A 112 -5.24 4.04 5.48
CA MET A 112 -4.84 2.92 4.63
C MET A 112 -5.77 1.72 4.77
N HIS A 113 -6.14 1.37 5.99
CA HIS A 113 -7.12 0.32 6.24
C HIS A 113 -8.47 0.62 5.58
N GLU A 114 -8.99 1.85 5.75
CA GLU A 114 -10.27 2.26 5.16
C GLU A 114 -10.31 2.10 3.63
N VAL A 115 -9.20 2.39 2.94
CA VAL A 115 -9.15 2.34 1.47
C VAL A 115 -8.82 0.94 0.97
N GLN A 116 -7.80 0.31 1.54
CA GLN A 116 -7.31 -0.97 1.05
C GLN A 116 -8.23 -2.14 1.42
N SER A 117 -9.03 -2.03 2.49
CA SER A 117 -9.96 -3.10 2.93
C SER A 117 -11.08 -3.42 1.93
N ALA A 118 -11.34 -2.53 0.97
CA ALA A 118 -12.25 -2.81 -0.13
C ALA A 118 -11.69 -3.83 -1.15
N HIS A 119 -10.38 -4.09 -1.11
CA HIS A 119 -9.74 -5.06 -1.99
C HIS A 119 -10.12 -6.50 -1.57
N PRO A 120 -10.56 -7.37 -2.50
CA PRO A 120 -11.10 -8.69 -2.17
C PRO A 120 -10.10 -9.63 -1.47
N ASN A 121 -8.80 -9.42 -1.71
CA ASN A 121 -7.70 -10.15 -1.09
C ASN A 121 -6.86 -9.24 -0.19
N TYR A 122 -7.50 -8.41 0.61
CA TYR A 122 -6.84 -7.60 1.64
C TYR A 122 -6.65 -8.41 2.93
N VAL A 123 -5.45 -8.36 3.51
CA VAL A 123 -5.19 -8.95 4.82
C VAL A 123 -4.45 -7.95 5.71
N ARG A 124 -5.03 -7.68 6.89
CA ARG A 124 -4.43 -6.85 7.95
C ARG A 124 -3.69 -7.74 8.94
N ILE A 125 -2.42 -7.42 9.20
CA ILE A 125 -1.57 -8.17 10.13
C ILE A 125 -1.18 -7.26 11.29
N ASP A 126 -1.77 -7.54 12.45
CA ASP A 126 -1.60 -6.79 13.69
C ASP A 126 -0.25 -7.07 14.39
N ASN A 127 -0.01 -6.33 15.47
CA ASN A 127 1.15 -6.50 16.35
C ASN A 127 0.87 -7.41 17.56
N SER A 128 -0.10 -8.34 17.47
CA SER A 128 -0.40 -9.29 18.56
C SER A 128 0.74 -10.28 18.86
N THR A 129 1.77 -10.32 18.00
CA THR A 129 2.96 -11.15 18.11
C THR A 129 4.22 -10.30 17.96
N GLY A 130 5.39 -10.86 18.30
CA GLY A 130 6.67 -10.24 17.99
C GLY A 130 6.90 -10.05 16.48
N PHE A 131 7.89 -9.22 16.13
CA PHE A 131 8.20 -8.83 14.75
C PHE A 131 8.46 -10.04 13.83
N ASP A 132 9.31 -10.97 14.23
CA ASP A 132 9.64 -12.16 13.42
C ASP A 132 8.40 -13.01 13.13
N GLU A 133 7.54 -13.19 14.12
CA GLU A 133 6.29 -13.93 13.99
C GLU A 133 5.28 -13.19 13.10
N LYS A 134 5.23 -11.86 13.17
CA LYS A 134 4.44 -11.03 12.26
C LYS A 134 4.89 -11.21 10.80
N LEU A 135 6.20 -11.24 10.55
CA LEU A 135 6.76 -11.49 9.22
C LEU A 135 6.49 -12.93 8.72
N ARG A 136 6.55 -13.91 9.63
CA ARG A 136 6.20 -15.30 9.30
C ARG A 136 4.74 -15.40 8.84
N ARG A 137 3.80 -14.83 9.62
CA ARG A 137 2.37 -14.75 9.26
C ARG A 137 2.17 -14.09 7.89
N ALA A 138 2.88 -12.99 7.61
CA ALA A 138 2.81 -12.30 6.32
C ALA A 138 3.30 -13.18 5.15
N THR A 139 4.42 -13.87 5.34
CA THR A 139 5.03 -14.72 4.31
C THR A 139 4.15 -15.93 4.00
N GLU A 140 3.54 -16.54 5.02
CA GLU A 140 2.62 -17.66 4.84
C GLU A 140 1.38 -17.29 4.02
N LEU A 141 0.86 -16.07 4.21
CA LEU A 141 -0.24 -15.56 3.40
C LEU A 141 0.16 -15.41 1.93
N VAL A 142 1.37 -14.92 1.65
CA VAL A 142 1.89 -14.87 0.27
C VAL A 142 1.97 -16.26 -0.33
N VAL A 143 2.59 -17.22 0.36
CA VAL A 143 2.76 -18.59 -0.14
C VAL A 143 1.41 -19.26 -0.39
N THR A 144 0.46 -19.11 0.54
CA THR A 144 -0.90 -19.65 0.43
C THR A 144 -1.60 -19.07 -0.79
N ARG A 145 -1.53 -17.75 -0.97
CA ARG A 145 -2.15 -17.07 -2.10
C ARG A 145 -1.55 -17.49 -3.44
N LEU A 146 -0.24 -17.69 -3.50
CA LEU A 146 0.43 -18.20 -4.70
C LEU A 146 -0.07 -19.60 -5.06
N ALA A 147 -0.22 -20.50 -4.08
CA ALA A 147 -0.75 -21.84 -4.31
C ALA A 147 -2.20 -21.82 -4.84
N GLU A 148 -3.06 -20.94 -4.31
CA GLU A 148 -4.43 -20.74 -4.82
C GLU A 148 -4.44 -20.27 -6.28
N LEU A 149 -3.60 -19.28 -6.61
CA LEU A 149 -3.50 -18.76 -7.98
C LEU A 149 -2.92 -19.78 -8.95
N GLU A 150 -2.01 -20.66 -8.51
CA GLU A 150 -1.52 -21.76 -9.33
C GLU A 150 -2.62 -22.81 -9.58
N ALA A 151 -3.43 -23.13 -8.56
CA ALA A 151 -4.54 -24.07 -8.70
C ALA A 151 -5.63 -23.57 -9.67
N GLN A 152 -5.85 -22.25 -9.75
CA GLN A 152 -6.82 -21.63 -10.68
C GLN A 152 -6.35 -21.59 -12.13
N ARG A 153 -5.06 -21.84 -12.40
CA ARG A 153 -4.46 -21.82 -13.76
C ARG A 153 -4.47 -23.18 -14.44
N GLY A 154 -4.87 -24.25 -13.73
CA GLY A 154 -5.14 -25.58 -14.29
C GLY A 154 -6.54 -25.68 -14.86
#